data_AF-A0A1A6HEU1-F1
#
_entry.id   AF-A0A1A6HEU1-F1
#
_cell.length_a   1.000
_cell.length_b   1.000
_cell.length_c   1.000
_cell.angle_alpha   90.00
_cell.angle_beta   90.00
_cell.angle_gamma   90.00
#
_symmetry.space_group_name_H-M   'P 1'
#
loop_
_entity.id
_entity.type
_entity.pdbx_description
1 polymer ?
#
loop_
_entity_poly.entity_id
_entity_poly.type
_entity_poly.pdbx_seq_one_letter_code
_entity_poly.pdbx_strand_id
1 'polypeptide(L)'
;YPEDIGLEGFSVVITQLIGLHIGLSYDDVNNCSCPRAPCIMQQGALSSSGMKTFSNCSMHDYKHYASEFVVKCLGNLSKEEVLQQYQPVCGNGIVEANEECDCGNDTLSAAGTPCRRAVDPECDFREYCNGSSSHCVPDTFALNGHLCRLGSAYCYNGRCQSLNDQDVLCGKLACFRPHKNYKNTAQSVIYSYVHDSVCLSIPPGLSMKSDGGDYAYVADGTVCGPQMYCINRTCKEVSLTRNDCNATKKCKGNG
;
A
#
# COMPACT_ATOMS: atom_id res chain seq x y z
N TYR A 1 -6.55 11.05 30.86
CA TYR A 1 -6.87 10.89 29.44
C TYR A 1 -7.14 9.41 29.25
N PRO A 2 -8.33 8.97 28.81
CA PRO A 2 -8.52 7.57 28.48
C PRO A 2 -7.53 7.19 27.37
N GLU A 3 -7.00 5.97 27.39
CA GLU A 3 -6.03 5.52 26.38
C GLU A 3 -6.60 5.74 24.98
N ASP A 4 -6.01 6.67 24.23
CA ASP A 4 -6.45 6.99 22.89
C ASP A 4 -6.32 5.74 22.02
N ILE A 5 -7.42 5.34 21.39
CA ILE A 5 -7.45 4.21 20.44
C ILE A 5 -6.46 4.53 19.32
N GLY A 6 -5.39 3.72 19.21
CA GLY A 6 -4.39 3.88 18.16
C GLY A 6 -4.98 3.66 16.75
N LEU A 7 -4.23 4.03 15.71
CA LEU A 7 -4.66 3.88 14.30
C LEU A 7 -5.04 2.42 13.96
N GLU A 8 -4.35 1.46 14.57
CA GLU A 8 -4.64 0.03 14.47
C GLU A 8 -5.99 -0.33 15.12
N GLY A 9 -6.28 0.23 16.29
CA GLY A 9 -7.57 0.01 16.93
C GLY A 9 -8.72 0.66 16.14
N PHE A 10 -8.49 1.85 15.60
CA PHE A 10 -9.46 2.53 14.75
C PHE A 10 -9.76 1.73 13.48
N SER A 11 -8.74 1.16 12.81
CA SER A 11 -8.94 0.33 11.61
C SER A 11 -9.72 -0.95 11.92
N VAL A 12 -9.49 -1.57 13.09
CA VAL A 12 -10.29 -2.72 13.55
C VAL A 12 -11.76 -2.34 13.73
N VAL A 13 -12.05 -1.22 14.40
CA VAL A 13 -13.43 -0.76 14.62
C VAL A 13 -14.15 -0.54 13.30
N ILE A 14 -13.52 0.18 12.35
CA ILE A 14 -14.11 0.42 11.03
C ILE A 14 -14.34 -0.89 10.28
N THR A 15 -13.36 -1.80 10.31
CA THR A 15 -13.48 -3.09 9.62
C THR A 15 -14.58 -3.96 10.22
N GLN A 16 -14.73 -3.99 11.54
CA GLN A 16 -15.83 -4.69 12.22
C GLN A 16 -17.20 -4.09 11.90
N LEU A 17 -17.32 -2.76 11.87
CA LEU A 17 -18.57 -2.08 11.52
C LEU A 17 -19.00 -2.35 10.08
N ILE A 18 -18.05 -2.34 9.14
CA ILE A 18 -18.30 -2.71 7.74
C ILE A 18 -18.65 -4.20 7.65
N GLY A 19 -17.90 -5.07 8.33
CA GLY A 19 -18.15 -6.50 8.42
C GLY A 19 -19.59 -6.82 8.82
N LEU A 20 -20.07 -6.19 9.90
CA LEU A 20 -21.45 -6.33 10.37
C LEU A 20 -22.48 -5.87 9.32
N HIS A 21 -22.21 -4.77 8.61
CA HIS A 21 -23.09 -4.29 7.53
C HIS A 21 -23.13 -5.22 6.31
N ILE A 22 -22.07 -6.00 6.09
CA ILE A 22 -21.98 -7.00 5.04
C ILE A 22 -22.22 -8.43 5.55
N GLY A 23 -22.94 -8.56 6.67
CA GLY A 23 -23.48 -9.84 7.14
C GLY A 23 -22.53 -10.73 7.93
N LEU A 24 -21.33 -10.26 8.31
CA LEU A 24 -20.45 -11.00 9.21
C LEU A 24 -20.96 -10.90 10.65
N SER A 25 -20.73 -11.96 11.42
CA SER A 25 -20.96 -11.98 12.87
C SER A 25 -19.64 -11.92 13.65
N TYR A 26 -19.72 -11.62 14.96
CA TYR A 26 -18.56 -11.74 15.83
C TYR A 26 -18.18 -13.21 16.04
N ASP A 27 -16.88 -13.50 16.00
CA ASP A 27 -16.34 -14.86 16.11
C ASP A 27 -16.57 -15.44 17.52
N ASP A 28 -17.11 -16.65 17.59
CA ASP A 28 -17.07 -17.48 18.80
C ASP A 28 -15.73 -18.23 18.85
N VAL A 29 -14.92 -17.94 19.87
CA VAL A 29 -13.58 -18.52 20.06
C VAL A 29 -13.59 -20.06 20.13
N ASN A 30 -14.71 -20.67 20.52
CA ASN A 30 -14.82 -22.13 20.61
C ASN A 30 -15.25 -22.79 19.29
N ASN A 31 -15.87 -22.05 18.38
CA ASN A 31 -16.48 -22.59 17.17
C ASN A 31 -15.80 -22.09 15.88
N CYS A 32 -15.05 -21.00 15.97
CA CYS A 32 -14.38 -20.36 14.86
C CYS A 32 -12.87 -20.56 14.93
N SER A 33 -12.30 -21.06 13.85
CA SER A 33 -10.86 -21.25 13.70
C SER A 33 -10.21 -19.96 13.21
N CYS A 34 -9.25 -19.48 13.98
CA CYS A 34 -8.49 -18.28 13.68
C CYS A 34 -7.02 -18.62 13.35
N PRO A 35 -6.57 -18.45 12.08
CA PRO A 35 -5.21 -18.82 11.67
C PRO A 35 -4.11 -18.06 12.42
N ARG A 36 -4.38 -16.80 12.80
CA ARG A 36 -3.54 -15.96 13.64
C ARG A 36 -4.42 -15.18 14.61
N ALA A 37 -4.37 -15.55 15.88
CA ALA A 37 -5.13 -14.86 16.91
C ALA A 37 -4.48 -13.50 17.23
N PRO A 38 -5.28 -12.42 17.36
CA PRO A 38 -6.73 -12.39 17.26
C PRO A 38 -7.25 -12.05 15.84
N CYS A 39 -8.35 -12.69 15.47
CA CYS A 39 -9.06 -12.42 14.22
C CYS A 39 -9.84 -11.10 14.28
N ILE A 40 -10.07 -10.47 13.12
CA ILE A 40 -10.71 -9.15 13.02
C ILE A 40 -12.08 -9.12 13.70
N MET A 41 -12.89 -10.18 13.59
CA MET A 41 -14.22 -10.25 14.18
C MET A 41 -14.23 -10.80 15.62
N GLN A 42 -13.09 -10.86 16.31
CA GLN A 42 -13.04 -11.16 17.75
C GLN A 42 -13.11 -9.88 18.58
N GLN A 43 -13.75 -9.92 19.74
CA GLN A 43 -13.85 -8.76 20.65
C GLN A 43 -12.47 -8.29 21.16
N GLY A 44 -11.50 -9.20 21.31
CA GLY A 44 -10.11 -8.89 21.70
C GLY A 44 -9.25 -8.28 20.57
N ALA A 45 -9.77 -8.13 19.35
CA ALA A 45 -9.04 -7.59 18.22
C ALA A 45 -8.63 -6.12 18.41
N LEU A 46 -9.41 -5.36 19.18
CA LEU A 46 -9.17 -3.93 19.44
C LEU A 46 -7.98 -3.68 20.36
N SER A 47 -7.76 -4.58 21.33
CA SER A 47 -6.73 -4.45 22.38
C SER A 47 -5.45 -5.22 22.07
N SER A 48 -5.31 -5.70 20.84
CA SER A 48 -4.17 -6.49 20.39
C SER A 48 -3.42 -5.76 19.29
N SER A 49 -2.11 -5.96 19.23
CA SER A 49 -1.27 -5.40 18.17
C SER A 49 -0.83 -6.50 17.18
N GLY A 50 -0.65 -6.12 15.92
CA GLY A 50 -0.17 -6.97 14.85
C GLY A 50 -1.21 -7.26 13.76
N MET A 51 -0.79 -8.01 12.74
CA MET A 51 -1.67 -8.39 11.63
C MET A 51 -2.84 -9.23 12.12
N LYS A 52 -4.05 -8.83 11.72
CA LYS A 52 -5.30 -9.53 12.03
C LYS A 52 -5.89 -10.08 10.73
N THR A 53 -6.41 -11.29 10.80
CA THR A 53 -7.06 -11.94 9.65
C THR A 53 -8.54 -12.21 9.96
N PHE A 54 -9.36 -12.45 8.95
CA PHE A 54 -10.70 -12.99 9.18
C PHE A 54 -10.63 -14.47 9.57
N SER A 55 -11.59 -14.92 10.37
CA SER A 55 -11.73 -16.34 10.73
C SER A 55 -12.38 -17.13 9.59
N ASN A 56 -12.42 -18.46 9.73
CA ASN A 56 -13.21 -19.30 8.84
C ASN A 56 -14.73 -18.98 8.89
N CYS A 57 -15.27 -18.61 10.05
CA CYS A 57 -16.66 -18.22 10.24
C CYS A 57 -16.97 -16.91 9.50
N SER A 58 -16.13 -15.88 9.68
CA SER A 58 -16.29 -14.61 8.98
C SER A 58 -16.28 -14.80 7.45
N MET A 59 -15.41 -15.68 6.94
CA MET A 59 -15.37 -16.00 5.50
C MET A 59 -16.62 -16.77 5.04
N HIS A 60 -17.17 -17.64 5.89
CA HIS A 60 -18.41 -18.35 5.61
C HIS A 60 -19.62 -17.40 5.56
N ASP A 61 -19.74 -16.51 6.56
CA ASP A 61 -20.79 -15.48 6.63
C ASP A 61 -20.73 -14.57 5.40
N TYR A 62 -19.53 -14.11 5.04
CA TYR A 62 -19.34 -13.30 3.85
C TYR A 62 -19.75 -14.04 2.58
N LYS A 63 -19.40 -15.32 2.44
CA LYS A 63 -19.81 -16.14 1.28
C LYS A 63 -21.34 -16.24 1.17
N HIS A 64 -22.02 -16.42 2.30
CA HIS A 64 -23.49 -16.45 2.35
C HIS A 64 -24.08 -15.09 1.95
N TYR A 65 -23.63 -14.01 2.59
CA TYR A 65 -24.07 -12.64 2.26
C TYR A 65 -23.79 -12.27 0.80
N ALA A 66 -22.62 -12.62 0.28
CA ALA A 66 -22.24 -12.36 -1.11
C ALA A 66 -23.13 -13.11 -2.11
N SER A 67 -23.55 -14.33 -1.76
CA SER A 67 -24.46 -15.12 -2.58
C SER A 67 -25.89 -14.58 -2.59
N GLU A 68 -26.32 -13.89 -1.54
CA GLU A 68 -27.70 -13.37 -1.41
C GLU A 68 -27.86 -11.89 -1.82
N PHE A 69 -26.86 -11.04 -1.58
CA PHE A 69 -27.04 -9.57 -1.65
C PHE A 69 -26.06 -8.81 -2.55
N VAL A 70 -24.87 -9.33 -2.87
CA VAL A 70 -23.77 -8.53 -3.45
C VAL A 70 -23.88 -8.33 -4.97
N VAL A 71 -24.77 -9.04 -5.67
CA VAL A 71 -24.81 -8.98 -7.15
C VAL A 71 -25.46 -7.72 -7.74
N LYS A 72 -25.97 -6.77 -6.94
CA LYS A 72 -26.69 -5.58 -7.46
C LYS A 72 -26.01 -4.21 -7.30
N CYS A 73 -25.26 -3.94 -6.24
CA CYS A 73 -24.69 -2.60 -6.01
C CYS A 73 -23.15 -2.54 -5.95
N LEU A 74 -22.47 -3.60 -5.52
CA LEU A 74 -21.00 -3.65 -5.45
C LEU A 74 -20.34 -4.09 -6.78
N GLY A 75 -21.11 -4.69 -7.69
CA GLY A 75 -20.63 -5.07 -9.03
C GLY A 75 -20.43 -3.89 -10.00
N ASN A 76 -20.80 -2.67 -9.60
CA ASN A 76 -20.69 -1.44 -10.41
C ASN A 76 -19.48 -0.56 -10.01
N LEU A 77 -18.43 -1.16 -9.44
CA LEU A 77 -17.10 -0.57 -9.51
C LEU A 77 -16.64 -0.73 -10.96
N SER A 78 -16.82 0.34 -11.75
CA SER A 78 -16.40 0.42 -13.14
C SER A 78 -14.98 -0.15 -13.27
N LYS A 79 -14.84 -1.20 -14.07
CA LYS A 79 -13.56 -1.65 -14.63
C LYS A 79 -12.86 -0.43 -15.21
N GLU A 80 -11.87 0.12 -14.51
CA GLU A 80 -10.88 0.97 -15.14
C GLU A 80 -10.07 0.08 -16.08
N GLU A 81 -10.36 0.24 -17.37
CA GLU A 81 -9.69 -0.37 -18.50
C GLU A 81 -8.24 0.13 -18.59
N VAL A 82 -7.34 -0.40 -17.77
CA VAL A 82 -5.89 -0.20 -17.96
C VAL A 82 -5.18 -1.51 -17.62
N LEU A 83 -4.54 -2.13 -18.64
CA LEU A 83 -3.59 -3.28 -18.63
C LEU A 83 -3.99 -4.56 -19.38
N GLN A 84 -4.97 -4.55 -20.29
CA GLN A 84 -5.28 -5.74 -21.12
C GLN A 84 -4.46 -5.85 -22.42
N GLN A 85 -3.13 -5.81 -22.37
CA GLN A 85 -2.36 -6.14 -23.59
C GLN A 85 -1.29 -7.23 -23.44
N TYR A 86 -1.00 -7.70 -22.22
CA TYR A 86 -0.03 -8.78 -21.98
C TYR A 86 -0.34 -9.56 -20.71
N GLN A 87 -1.62 -9.89 -20.45
CA GLN A 87 -1.97 -10.73 -19.30
C GLN A 87 -1.80 -12.22 -19.65
N PRO A 88 -1.05 -12.99 -18.85
CA PRO A 88 -0.93 -14.44 -18.99
C PRO A 88 -2.31 -15.14 -18.98
N VAL A 89 -2.47 -16.18 -19.77
CA VAL A 89 -3.73 -16.91 -20.01
C VAL A 89 -3.58 -18.38 -19.62
N CYS A 90 -3.86 -18.68 -18.37
CA CYS A 90 -3.86 -20.03 -17.81
C CYS A 90 -4.90 -20.98 -18.48
N GLY A 91 -4.43 -22.10 -18.99
CA GLY A 91 -5.25 -23.15 -19.59
C GLY A 91 -5.24 -23.14 -21.13
N ASN A 92 -4.38 -22.32 -21.75
CA ASN A 92 -4.15 -22.35 -23.20
C ASN A 92 -3.03 -23.33 -23.59
N GLY A 93 -2.37 -23.95 -22.62
CA GLY A 93 -1.28 -24.91 -22.79
C GLY A 93 0.09 -24.29 -23.00
N ILE A 94 0.25 -22.99 -22.74
CA ILE A 94 1.49 -22.22 -22.95
C ILE A 94 1.89 -21.59 -21.61
N VAL A 95 3.07 -21.96 -21.10
CA VAL A 95 3.61 -21.32 -19.88
C VAL A 95 4.12 -19.93 -20.23
N GLU A 96 3.37 -18.89 -19.85
CA GLU A 96 3.70 -17.49 -20.10
C GLU A 96 4.53 -16.87 -18.95
N ALA A 97 4.98 -15.62 -19.12
CA ALA A 97 5.75 -14.93 -18.08
C ALA A 97 4.92 -14.78 -16.80
N ASN A 98 5.44 -15.29 -15.68
CA ASN A 98 4.80 -15.38 -14.34
C ASN A 98 3.91 -16.61 -14.10
N GLU A 99 3.81 -17.55 -15.03
CA GLU A 99 3.13 -18.83 -14.82
C GLU A 99 4.14 -19.93 -14.43
N GLU A 100 3.74 -20.83 -13.54
CA GLU A 100 4.54 -21.99 -13.10
C GLU A 100 4.22 -23.25 -13.93
N CYS A 101 2.98 -23.35 -14.41
CA CYS A 101 2.50 -24.41 -15.30
C CYS A 101 1.26 -23.94 -16.07
N ASP A 102 1.06 -24.50 -17.26
CA ASP A 102 -0.19 -24.42 -18.03
C ASP A 102 -0.48 -25.81 -18.62
N CYS A 103 -1.56 -26.43 -18.15
CA CYS A 103 -1.96 -27.79 -18.48
C CYS A 103 -2.88 -27.89 -19.72
N GLY A 104 -3.23 -26.77 -20.36
CA GLY A 104 -4.05 -26.76 -21.57
C GLY A 104 -5.53 -27.07 -21.36
N ASN A 105 -6.23 -27.18 -22.49
CA ASN A 105 -7.68 -27.35 -22.53
C ASN A 105 -8.06 -28.81 -22.26
N ASP A 106 -8.55 -29.06 -21.04
CA ASP A 106 -9.77 -29.86 -20.86
C ASP A 106 -10.44 -29.66 -19.50
N THR A 107 -9.83 -28.94 -18.56
CA THR A 107 -10.52 -28.45 -17.36
C THR A 107 -9.83 -27.19 -16.86
N LEU A 108 -10.60 -26.14 -16.55
CA LEU A 108 -10.10 -25.01 -15.76
C LEU A 108 -9.35 -25.53 -14.55
N SER A 109 -8.16 -24.99 -14.30
CA SER A 109 -7.38 -25.32 -13.10
C SER A 109 -8.25 -25.18 -11.86
N ALA A 110 -8.24 -26.21 -11.00
CA ALA A 110 -9.08 -26.24 -9.81
C ALA A 110 -8.86 -24.98 -8.96
N ALA A 111 -9.92 -24.49 -8.33
CA ALA A 111 -9.84 -23.35 -7.43
C ALA A 111 -8.78 -23.60 -6.34
N GLY A 112 -7.88 -22.63 -6.12
CA GLY A 112 -6.75 -22.79 -5.21
C GLY A 112 -5.47 -23.35 -5.84
N THR A 113 -5.45 -23.59 -7.15
CA THR A 113 -4.20 -23.89 -7.89
C THR A 113 -3.37 -22.60 -8.01
N PRO A 114 -2.08 -22.56 -7.59
CA PRO A 114 -1.25 -21.37 -7.75
C PRO A 114 -1.10 -21.01 -9.23
N CYS A 115 -1.39 -19.76 -9.60
CA CYS A 115 -1.22 -19.27 -10.98
C CYS A 115 -0.18 -18.16 -11.13
N ARG A 116 0.16 -17.46 -10.04
CA ARG A 116 1.26 -16.49 -10.03
C ARG A 116 2.13 -16.66 -8.80
N ARG A 117 3.44 -16.45 -8.93
CA ARG A 117 4.34 -16.37 -7.77
C ARG A 117 4.41 -14.95 -7.24
N ALA A 118 4.53 -14.82 -5.92
CA ALA A 118 4.92 -13.56 -5.30
C ALA A 118 6.34 -13.17 -5.74
N VAL A 119 6.51 -11.94 -6.22
CA VAL A 119 7.78 -11.32 -6.57
C VAL A 119 8.60 -11.03 -5.32
N ASP A 120 7.93 -10.58 -4.26
CA ASP A 120 8.51 -10.34 -2.93
C ASP A 120 7.60 -10.97 -1.86
N PRO A 121 8.08 -11.92 -1.04
CA PRO A 121 7.20 -12.68 -0.14
C PRO A 121 6.59 -11.86 1.01
N GLU A 122 7.13 -10.68 1.31
CA GLU A 122 6.55 -9.77 2.33
C GLU A 122 5.60 -8.75 1.71
N CYS A 123 5.88 -8.34 0.46
CA CYS A 123 5.18 -7.23 -0.18
C CYS A 123 4.25 -7.61 -1.32
N ASP A 124 4.34 -8.83 -1.83
CA ASP A 124 3.56 -9.33 -2.96
C ASP A 124 2.84 -10.62 -2.56
N PHE A 125 1.58 -10.73 -2.95
CA PHE A 125 0.81 -11.92 -2.62
C PHE A 125 0.98 -12.97 -3.72
N ARG A 126 0.69 -14.23 -3.40
CA ARG A 126 0.61 -15.30 -4.39
C ARG A 126 -0.85 -15.48 -4.78
N GLU A 127 -1.11 -15.52 -6.08
CA GLU A 127 -2.46 -15.66 -6.63
C GLU A 127 -2.73 -17.10 -7.01
N TYR A 128 -4.02 -17.41 -6.95
CA TYR A 128 -4.56 -18.73 -7.18
C TYR A 128 -5.71 -18.65 -8.19
N CYS A 129 -5.85 -19.68 -9.02
CA CYS A 129 -6.98 -19.85 -9.91
C CYS A 129 -8.28 -19.86 -9.07
N ASN A 130 -9.34 -19.25 -9.60
CA ASN A 130 -10.67 -19.29 -9.00
C ASN A 130 -11.51 -20.49 -9.45
N GLY A 131 -10.99 -21.29 -10.41
CA GLY A 131 -11.68 -22.45 -10.97
C GLY A 131 -12.83 -22.13 -11.94
N SER A 132 -13.09 -20.86 -12.23
CA SER A 132 -14.17 -20.40 -13.13
C SER A 132 -13.68 -19.53 -14.29
N SER A 133 -12.39 -19.21 -14.33
CA SER A 133 -11.73 -18.37 -15.34
C SER A 133 -10.42 -19.01 -15.80
N SER A 134 -10.11 -18.87 -17.09
CA SER A 134 -8.80 -19.18 -17.67
C SER A 134 -7.76 -18.10 -17.39
N HIS A 135 -8.15 -16.94 -16.88
CA HIS A 135 -7.20 -15.94 -16.41
C HIS A 135 -7.00 -16.09 -14.90
N CYS A 136 -5.74 -15.93 -14.46
CA CYS A 136 -5.42 -15.76 -13.05
C CYS A 136 -6.18 -14.54 -12.50
N VAL A 137 -6.47 -14.55 -11.20
CA VAL A 137 -7.08 -13.38 -10.55
C VAL A 137 -6.13 -12.18 -10.68
N PRO A 138 -6.66 -10.93 -10.64
CA PRO A 138 -5.82 -9.74 -10.73
C PRO A 138 -4.68 -9.76 -9.70
N ASP A 139 -3.51 -9.27 -10.12
CA ASP A 139 -2.32 -9.13 -9.27
C ASP A 139 -2.62 -8.22 -8.07
N THR A 140 -2.36 -8.73 -6.87
CA THR A 140 -2.56 -8.01 -5.62
C THR A 140 -1.29 -8.03 -4.76
N PHE A 141 -0.99 -6.90 -4.15
CA PHE A 141 0.19 -6.74 -3.31
C PHE A 141 -0.11 -5.92 -2.07
N ALA A 142 0.79 -5.97 -1.08
CA ALA A 142 0.68 -5.18 0.14
C ALA A 142 0.61 -3.69 -0.18
N LEU A 143 -0.22 -2.95 0.55
CA LEU A 143 -0.40 -1.52 0.35
C LEU A 143 0.95 -0.79 0.38
N ASN A 144 1.11 0.18 -0.52
CA ASN A 144 2.30 1.04 -0.54
C ASN A 144 2.52 1.69 0.84
N GLY A 145 3.71 1.50 1.40
CA GLY A 145 4.07 1.93 2.76
C GLY A 145 3.94 0.87 3.84
N HIS A 146 3.41 -0.32 3.54
CA HIS A 146 3.44 -1.45 4.47
C HIS A 146 4.88 -1.79 4.84
N LEU A 147 5.16 -2.06 6.12
CA LEU A 147 6.51 -2.33 6.59
C LEU A 147 6.96 -3.74 6.20
N CYS A 148 8.21 -3.88 5.76
CA CYS A 148 8.86 -5.15 5.41
C CYS A 148 10.31 -5.17 5.93
N ARG A 149 11.01 -6.31 5.82
CA ARG A 149 12.35 -6.54 6.42
C ARG A 149 12.37 -6.17 7.90
N LEU A 150 11.44 -6.74 8.68
CA LEU A 150 11.32 -6.49 10.12
C LEU A 150 11.15 -4.99 10.47
N GLY A 151 10.58 -4.20 9.56
CA GLY A 151 10.32 -2.78 9.77
C GLY A 151 11.44 -1.84 9.31
N SER A 152 12.52 -2.34 8.72
CA SER A 152 13.62 -1.51 8.19
C SER A 152 13.37 -1.00 6.76
N ALA A 153 12.26 -1.40 6.14
CA ALA A 153 11.94 -1.14 4.74
C ALA A 153 10.41 -1.02 4.56
N TYR A 154 9.97 -0.62 3.37
CA TYR A 154 8.55 -0.51 3.05
C TYR A 154 8.22 -1.12 1.67
N CYS A 155 7.01 -1.64 1.56
CA CYS A 155 6.46 -2.15 0.32
C CYS A 155 6.10 -1.02 -0.62
N TYR A 156 6.50 -1.15 -1.89
CA TYR A 156 6.07 -0.26 -2.96
C TYR A 156 5.94 -1.05 -4.26
N ASN A 157 4.73 -1.10 -4.81
CA ASN A 157 4.36 -1.87 -6.00
C ASN A 157 4.85 -3.34 -5.92
N GLY A 158 4.47 -4.04 -4.85
CA GLY A 158 4.79 -5.46 -4.68
C GLY A 158 6.26 -5.76 -4.39
N ARG A 159 7.08 -4.77 -4.01
CA ARG A 159 8.51 -5.00 -3.69
C ARG A 159 8.92 -4.32 -2.40
N CYS A 160 9.73 -5.01 -1.60
CA CYS A 160 10.30 -4.45 -0.39
C CYS A 160 11.49 -3.53 -0.71
N GLN A 161 11.27 -2.23 -0.56
CA GLN A 161 12.26 -1.19 -0.81
C GLN A 161 12.87 -0.72 0.52
N SER A 162 14.20 -0.80 0.62
CA SER A 162 14.91 -0.20 1.74
C SER A 162 14.84 1.32 1.64
N LEU A 163 14.70 1.96 2.79
CA LEU A 163 15.01 3.39 2.94
C LEU A 163 16.50 3.54 2.66
N ASN A 164 16.86 4.17 1.54
CA ASN A 164 18.21 4.66 1.39
C ASN A 164 18.29 5.92 2.24
N ASP A 165 19.01 5.89 3.35
CA ASP A 165 19.05 6.99 4.33
C ASP A 165 19.45 8.32 3.68
N GLN A 166 20.25 8.28 2.61
CA GLN A 166 20.62 9.45 1.82
C GLN A 166 19.41 10.13 1.16
N ASP A 167 18.42 9.37 0.71
CA ASP A 167 17.27 9.85 -0.04
C ASP A 167 16.13 10.35 0.85
N VAL A 168 16.19 10.09 2.17
CA VAL A 168 15.17 10.53 3.15
C VAL A 168 14.96 12.05 3.09
N LEU A 169 16.04 12.80 2.86
CA LEU A 169 16.02 14.26 2.73
C LEU A 169 15.41 14.76 1.41
N CYS A 170 15.12 13.86 0.47
CA CYS A 170 14.48 14.16 -0.80
C CYS A 170 13.05 13.56 -0.92
N GLY A 171 12.53 13.02 0.18
CA GLY A 171 11.23 12.35 0.27
C GLY A 171 10.04 13.28 0.57
N LYS A 172 9.03 12.73 1.27
CA LYS A 172 7.72 13.37 1.57
C LYS A 172 7.53 13.80 3.03
N LEU A 173 8.57 13.72 3.85
CA LEU A 173 8.47 13.99 5.28
C LEU A 173 8.82 15.45 5.57
N ALA A 174 7.84 16.24 6.00
CA ALA A 174 8.05 17.60 6.47
C ALA A 174 7.86 17.66 7.99
N CYS A 175 8.94 17.84 8.75
CA CYS A 175 8.89 18.00 10.20
C CYS A 175 8.91 19.48 10.59
N PHE A 176 8.00 19.89 11.47
CA PHE A 176 7.97 21.23 12.02
C PHE A 176 7.76 21.23 13.54
N ARG A 177 8.16 22.33 14.17
CA ARG A 177 7.83 22.58 15.58
C ARG A 177 6.38 23.09 15.69
N PRO A 178 5.61 22.65 16.69
CA PRO A 178 4.15 22.83 16.78
C PRO A 178 3.64 24.29 16.78
N HIS A 179 4.53 25.28 16.87
CA HIS A 179 4.17 26.71 16.85
C HIS A 179 4.05 27.37 15.47
N LYS A 180 4.26 26.63 14.36
CA LYS A 180 3.99 27.15 13.00
C LYS A 180 2.66 26.58 12.49
N ASN A 181 1.70 27.46 12.20
CA ASN A 181 0.45 27.11 11.54
C ASN A 181 0.72 26.63 10.11
N TYR A 182 0.92 25.32 9.94
CA TYR A 182 1.02 24.69 8.63
C TYR A 182 -0.39 24.55 8.05
N LYS A 183 -0.78 25.47 7.16
CA LYS A 183 -2.02 25.35 6.38
C LYS A 183 -1.81 24.31 5.29
N ASN A 184 -2.38 23.13 5.45
CA ASN A 184 -2.40 22.11 4.41
C ASN A 184 -3.81 22.01 3.80
N THR A 185 -3.87 21.96 2.47
CA THR A 185 -5.09 21.77 1.67
C THR A 185 -5.32 20.29 1.31
N ALA A 186 -4.43 19.38 1.72
CA ALA A 186 -4.54 17.95 1.42
C ALA A 186 -5.68 17.27 2.18
N GLN A 187 -6.39 16.37 1.49
CA GLN A 187 -7.56 15.64 2.00
C GLN A 187 -7.21 14.61 3.09
N SER A 188 -5.97 14.12 3.12
CA SER A 188 -5.48 13.20 4.15
C SER A 188 -4.00 13.46 4.41
N VAL A 189 -3.61 13.49 5.69
CA VAL A 189 -2.25 13.75 6.14
C VAL A 189 -1.91 12.78 7.26
N ILE A 190 -0.74 12.15 7.19
CA ILE A 190 -0.18 11.28 8.22
C ILE A 190 0.63 12.16 9.18
N TYR A 191 0.25 12.18 10.45
CA TYR A 191 1.00 12.83 11.51
C TYR A 191 1.90 11.82 12.22
N SER A 192 3.15 12.20 12.47
CA SER A 192 4.10 11.43 13.26
C SER A 192 4.78 12.34 14.26
N TYR A 193 4.73 11.98 15.54
CA TYR A 193 5.33 12.75 16.62
C TYR A 193 6.71 12.17 16.93
N VAL A 194 7.76 12.94 16.63
CA VAL A 194 9.15 12.53 16.84
C VAL A 194 9.81 13.53 17.77
N HIS A 195 10.01 13.14 19.03
CA HIS A 195 10.43 14.04 20.11
C HIS A 195 9.52 15.29 20.18
N ASP A 196 10.08 16.50 20.17
CA ASP A 196 9.34 17.78 20.18
C ASP A 196 8.94 18.29 18.79
N SER A 197 8.98 17.42 17.76
CA SER A 197 8.63 17.76 16.39
C SER A 197 7.40 16.98 15.92
N VAL A 198 6.53 17.69 15.18
CA VAL A 198 5.41 17.08 14.48
C VAL A 198 5.81 16.94 13.02
N CYS A 199 5.89 15.72 12.55
CA CYS A 199 6.19 15.37 11.17
C CYS A 199 4.91 15.05 10.42
N LEU A 200 4.75 15.66 9.24
CA LEU A 200 3.60 15.46 8.38
C LEU A 200 4.08 14.81 7.10
N SER A 201 3.35 13.79 6.67
CA SER A 201 3.54 13.13 5.38
C SER A 201 2.20 13.04 4.67
N ILE A 202 2.18 13.29 3.36
CA ILE A 202 0.96 13.20 2.55
C ILE A 202 1.04 11.91 1.73
N PRO A 203 0.03 11.02 1.78
CA PRO A 203 0.02 9.81 0.98
C PRO A 203 0.19 10.11 -0.52
N PRO A 204 0.92 9.25 -1.28
CA PRO A 204 1.00 9.37 -2.73
C PRO A 204 -0.39 9.43 -3.37
N GLY A 205 -0.55 10.28 -4.38
CA GLY A 205 -1.85 10.45 -5.05
C GLY A 205 -2.68 11.62 -4.53
N LEU A 206 -2.50 12.03 -3.27
CA LEU A 206 -3.34 13.04 -2.61
C LEU A 206 -2.76 14.47 -2.63
N SER A 207 -1.55 14.62 -3.17
CA SER A 207 -0.84 15.89 -3.30
C SER A 207 -0.46 16.19 -4.76
N MET A 208 -1.18 15.61 -5.73
CA MET A 208 -0.96 15.92 -7.14
C MET A 208 -1.42 17.34 -7.48
N LYS A 209 -0.56 18.05 -8.22
CA LYS A 209 -0.87 19.25 -8.97
C LYS A 209 -1.47 18.87 -10.33
N SER A 210 -2.05 19.87 -11.00
CA SER A 210 -2.62 19.74 -12.35
C SER A 210 -1.59 19.34 -13.43
N ASP A 211 -0.30 19.54 -13.16
CA ASP A 211 0.80 19.15 -14.06
C ASP A 211 1.29 17.69 -13.82
N GLY A 212 0.64 16.95 -12.92
CA GLY A 212 1.04 15.59 -12.53
C GLY A 212 2.16 15.54 -11.49
N GLY A 213 2.72 16.68 -11.08
CA GLY A 213 3.73 16.77 -10.03
C GLY A 213 3.12 16.68 -8.64
N ASP A 214 3.80 16.00 -7.72
CA ASP A 214 3.37 15.88 -6.33
C ASP A 214 4.09 16.93 -5.46
N TYR A 215 3.34 17.89 -4.91
CA TYR A 215 3.91 19.02 -4.16
C TYR A 215 4.39 18.66 -2.75
N ALA A 216 4.11 17.45 -2.27
CA ALA A 216 4.56 16.99 -0.97
C ALA A 216 6.01 16.50 -0.98
N TYR A 217 6.58 16.22 -2.16
CA TYR A 217 8.00 15.90 -2.28
C TYR A 217 8.88 17.15 -2.18
N VAL A 218 10.07 16.96 -1.62
CA VAL A 218 11.14 17.95 -1.68
C VAL A 218 11.49 18.27 -3.13
N ALA A 219 11.55 19.56 -3.46
CA ALA A 219 11.82 20.03 -4.81
C ALA A 219 13.24 19.67 -5.28
N ASP A 220 13.37 19.36 -6.57
CA ASP A 220 14.67 19.15 -7.20
C ASP A 220 15.58 20.38 -7.04
N GLY A 221 16.86 20.15 -6.82
CA GLY A 221 17.87 21.17 -6.51
C GLY A 221 17.98 21.53 -5.03
N THR A 222 17.12 20.98 -4.16
CA THR A 222 17.25 21.17 -2.70
C THR A 222 18.51 20.47 -2.19
N VAL A 223 19.29 21.13 -1.34
CA VAL A 223 20.50 20.55 -0.73
C VAL A 223 20.10 19.45 0.25
N CYS A 224 20.66 18.25 0.05
CA CYS A 224 20.42 17.08 0.89
C CYS A 224 21.71 16.52 1.51
N GLY A 225 22.87 17.08 1.17
CA GLY A 225 24.16 16.73 1.77
C GLY A 225 25.29 17.61 1.25
N PRO A 226 26.52 17.47 1.77
CA PRO A 226 27.68 18.18 1.25
C PRO A 226 27.90 17.83 -0.23
N GLN A 227 27.74 18.82 -1.12
CA GLN A 227 27.80 18.65 -2.59
C GLN A 227 26.72 17.70 -3.18
N MET A 228 25.64 17.46 -2.43
CA MET A 228 24.55 16.60 -2.86
C MET A 228 23.23 17.35 -2.92
N TYR A 229 22.44 17.08 -3.96
CA TYR A 229 21.17 17.73 -4.22
C TYR A 229 20.10 16.71 -4.57
N CYS A 230 18.86 17.03 -4.23
CA CYS A 230 17.70 16.23 -4.61
C CYS A 230 17.49 16.30 -6.12
N ILE A 231 17.47 15.14 -6.77
CA ILE A 231 17.14 14.98 -8.19
C ILE A 231 16.23 13.76 -8.31
N ASN A 232 14.99 13.96 -8.77
CA ASN A 232 13.99 12.91 -8.94
C ASN A 232 13.85 12.03 -7.67
N ARG A 233 13.70 12.69 -6.51
CA ARG A 233 13.51 12.06 -5.18
C ARG A 233 14.73 11.31 -4.62
N THR A 234 15.89 11.47 -5.25
CA THR A 234 17.15 10.88 -4.80
C THR A 234 18.17 11.95 -4.47
N CYS A 235 18.91 11.79 -3.39
CA CYS A 235 20.01 12.65 -3.01
C CYS A 235 21.27 12.23 -3.75
N LYS A 236 21.63 12.99 -4.79
CA LYS A 236 22.75 12.66 -5.66
C LYS A 236 23.88 13.66 -5.50
N GLU A 237 25.11 13.18 -5.50
CA GLU A 237 26.27 14.03 -5.68
C GLU A 237 26.22 14.65 -7.07
N VAL A 238 26.27 15.97 -7.13
CA VAL A 238 26.32 16.69 -8.39
C VAL A 238 27.73 17.22 -8.52
N SER A 239 28.51 16.58 -9.39
CA SER A 239 29.79 17.14 -9.82
C SER A 239 29.50 18.45 -10.56
N LEU A 240 29.68 19.58 -9.88
CA LEU A 240 29.71 20.88 -10.52
C LEU A 240 30.94 20.93 -11.42
N THR A 241 30.83 20.36 -12.63
CA THR A 241 31.73 20.69 -13.73
C THR A 241 31.59 22.20 -13.93
N ARG A 242 32.54 22.95 -13.36
CA ARG A 242 32.65 24.40 -13.50
C ARG A 242 32.40 24.77 -14.96
N ASN A 243 31.46 25.69 -15.20
CA ASN A 243 31.73 26.96 -15.92
C ASN A 243 30.47 27.78 -16.31
N ASP A 244 29.43 27.92 -15.48
CA ASP A 244 28.54 29.09 -15.65
C ASP A 244 27.62 29.45 -14.45
N CYS A 245 28.13 29.47 -13.22
CA CYS A 245 27.37 29.99 -12.07
C CYS A 245 27.78 31.43 -11.76
N ASN A 246 27.41 32.37 -12.63
CA ASN A 246 27.44 33.78 -12.28
C ASN A 246 26.20 34.12 -11.44
N ALA A 247 26.31 34.03 -10.12
CA ALA A 247 25.22 34.28 -9.17
C ALA A 247 24.63 35.69 -9.29
N THR A 248 25.43 36.68 -9.70
CA THR A 248 24.97 38.05 -9.98
C THR A 248 24.05 38.09 -11.20
N LYS A 249 24.31 37.29 -12.23
CA LYS A 249 23.52 37.24 -13.47
C LYS A 249 22.34 36.27 -13.39
N LYS A 250 22.51 35.10 -12.75
CA LYS A 250 21.49 34.03 -12.70
C LYS A 250 20.60 34.11 -11.46
N CYS A 251 21.14 34.57 -10.32
CA CYS A 251 20.45 34.57 -9.02
C CYS A 251 20.19 35.98 -8.48
N LYS A 252 20.48 37.03 -9.27
CA LYS A 252 20.35 38.46 -8.88
C LYS A 252 21.02 38.78 -7.54
N GLY A 253 22.11 38.09 -7.22
CA GLY A 253 22.85 38.30 -5.95
C GLY A 253 22.23 37.65 -4.72
N ASN A 254 21.24 36.76 -4.87
CA ASN A 254 20.61 36.03 -3.76
C ASN A 254 20.96 34.54 -3.73
N GLY A 255 22.02 34.13 -4.44
CA GLY A 255 22.46 32.74 -4.58
C GLY A 255 23.79 32.48 -3.92
#